data_AF-E5A0K9-F1
#
_entry.id   AF-E5A0K9-F1
#
_cell.length_a   1.000
_cell.length_b   1.000
_cell.length_c   1.000
_cell.angle_alpha   90.00
_cell.angle_beta   90.00
_cell.angle_gamma   90.00
#
_symmetry.space_group_name_H-M   'P 1'
#
loop_
_entity.id
_entity.type
_entity.pdbx_description
1 polymer ?
#
loop_
_entity_poly.entity_id
_entity_poly.type
_entity_poly.pdbx_seq_one_letter_code
_entity_poly.pdbx_strand_id
1 'polypeptide(L)'
;MSKTVHEVLLCRYLVLNGDVEDGCHPDEAQALKDYLRNKTTTVEAAQAITRPLVTSSDPREDLVRLWSILMDALVELPSEHTDHLIALVSAIEDLPEPDFSTIEGSKQPREKLWRGLPGFGHLWADCYQSSSWRATVVDLEGEKRKAFLDEHIKKAQVEARLVASGLAGIEIDWAYEVIADALESSNALLDFEIPAAAEWLECCAQRLRQGAAMGKPSWALKPRISEATCTSSRDLLEARSEGVMSLKRWKAWQERLMKLQEDEGEEEVTEAARRALEAMRKADQAL
;
A
#
# COMPACT_ATOMS: atom_id res chain seq x y z
N MET A 1 8.51 -6.67 -27.94
CA MET A 1 9.18 -5.35 -27.83
C MET A 1 8.94 -4.82 -26.42
N SER A 2 9.65 -5.36 -25.42
CA SER A 2 9.52 -5.00 -24.00
C SER A 2 10.93 -4.82 -23.41
N LYS A 3 11.59 -3.74 -23.82
CA LYS A 3 12.89 -3.30 -23.25
C LYS A 3 12.89 -1.81 -22.93
N THR A 4 12.08 -1.02 -23.65
CA THR A 4 12.11 0.45 -23.58
C THR A 4 11.43 1.03 -22.34
N VAL A 5 10.37 0.40 -21.79
CA VAL A 5 9.70 0.91 -20.57
C VAL A 5 10.52 0.58 -19.31
N HIS A 6 11.14 -0.60 -19.29
CA HIS A 6 12.04 -1.00 -18.21
C HIS A 6 13.29 -0.11 -18.16
N GLU A 7 13.91 0.22 -19.30
CA GLU A 7 15.03 1.19 -19.34
C GLU A 7 14.61 2.64 -19.06
N VAL A 8 13.38 3.06 -19.36
CA VAL A 8 12.93 4.45 -19.12
C VAL A 8 12.57 4.69 -17.64
N LEU A 9 11.97 3.72 -16.95
CA LEU A 9 11.75 3.79 -15.50
C LEU A 9 13.06 3.58 -14.71
N LEU A 10 13.93 2.66 -15.17
CA LEU A 10 15.30 2.60 -14.65
C LEU A 10 16.04 3.90 -14.92
N CYS A 11 15.82 4.61 -16.04
CA CYS A 11 16.49 5.88 -16.33
C CYS A 11 16.04 7.03 -15.41
N ARG A 12 14.78 7.08 -14.96
CA ARG A 12 14.38 8.05 -13.91
C ARG A 12 15.02 7.72 -12.55
N TYR A 13 15.18 6.44 -12.21
CA TYR A 13 15.85 5.99 -10.97
C TYR A 13 17.39 5.94 -11.04
N LEU A 14 17.97 5.79 -12.22
CA LEU A 14 19.41 5.93 -12.45
C LEU A 14 19.83 7.40 -12.34
N VAL A 15 18.88 8.34 -12.42
CA VAL A 15 19.03 9.76 -12.05
C VAL A 15 18.83 9.98 -10.54
N LEU A 16 18.83 8.95 -9.69
CA LEU A 16 19.24 9.09 -8.29
C LEU A 16 20.77 9.40 -8.22
N ASN A 17 21.20 10.51 -8.81
CA ASN A 17 22.58 10.97 -8.75
C ASN A 17 22.87 11.68 -7.42
N GLY A 18 21.86 11.84 -6.56
CA GLY A 18 22.02 12.54 -5.29
C GLY A 18 22.37 14.01 -5.50
N ASP A 19 21.89 14.61 -6.59
CA ASP A 19 21.92 16.07 -6.69
C ASP A 19 20.91 16.63 -5.67
N VAL A 20 21.31 17.73 -5.02
CA VAL A 20 20.57 18.38 -3.92
C VAL A 20 19.14 18.79 -4.35
N GLU A 21 18.86 18.85 -5.65
CA GLU A 21 17.56 19.17 -6.23
C GLU A 21 16.53 18.03 -6.15
N ASP A 22 16.97 16.76 -6.01
CA ASP A 22 16.08 15.59 -6.05
C ASP A 22 15.51 15.21 -4.67
N GLY A 23 15.94 15.91 -3.60
CA GLY A 23 15.50 15.63 -2.23
C GLY A 23 16.00 14.31 -1.63
N CYS A 24 16.82 13.52 -2.35
CA CYS A 24 17.37 12.25 -1.88
C CYS A 24 18.83 12.39 -1.41
N HIS A 25 19.19 11.79 -0.27
CA HIS A 25 20.59 11.75 0.16
C HIS A 25 21.39 10.75 -0.68
N PRO A 26 22.58 11.10 -1.22
CA PRO A 26 23.35 10.24 -2.11
C PRO A 26 23.66 8.85 -1.53
N ASP A 27 24.00 8.79 -0.24
CA ASP A 27 24.33 7.53 0.43
C ASP A 27 23.13 6.59 0.54
N GLU A 28 21.91 7.12 0.67
CA GLU A 28 20.69 6.30 0.76
C GLU A 28 20.35 5.71 -0.59
N ALA A 29 20.41 6.54 -1.65
CA ALA A 29 20.26 6.08 -3.02
C ALA A 29 21.29 4.99 -3.36
N GLN A 30 22.55 5.17 -2.95
CA GLN A 30 23.60 4.20 -3.21
C GLN A 30 23.37 2.91 -2.44
N ALA A 31 22.99 2.98 -1.17
CA ALA A 31 22.65 1.81 -0.35
C ALA A 31 21.49 1.01 -0.97
N LEU A 32 20.42 1.69 -1.41
CA LEU A 32 19.28 1.06 -2.08
C LEU A 32 19.71 0.40 -3.40
N LYS A 33 20.51 1.09 -4.21
CA LYS A 33 21.05 0.55 -5.48
C LYS A 33 21.89 -0.71 -5.26
N ASP A 34 22.75 -0.71 -4.25
CA ASP A 34 23.60 -1.87 -3.96
C ASP A 34 22.78 -3.05 -3.43
N TYR A 35 21.75 -2.78 -2.63
CA TYR A 35 20.81 -3.80 -2.16
C TYR A 35 20.01 -4.42 -3.31
N LEU A 36 19.42 -3.61 -4.19
CA LEU A 36 18.66 -4.09 -5.36
C LEU A 36 19.53 -4.88 -6.34
N ARG A 37 20.85 -4.67 -6.32
CA ARG A 37 21.83 -5.42 -7.12
C ARG A 37 22.41 -6.63 -6.38
N ASN A 38 21.86 -7.00 -5.22
CA ASN A 38 22.31 -8.10 -4.37
C ASN A 38 23.80 -8.00 -3.97
N LYS A 39 24.33 -6.78 -3.83
CA LYS A 39 25.71 -6.57 -3.38
C LYS A 39 25.84 -6.49 -1.85
N THR A 40 24.72 -6.25 -1.18
CA THR A 40 24.61 -6.18 0.28
C THR A 40 23.50 -7.11 0.75
N THR A 41 23.62 -7.60 1.98
CA THR A 41 22.52 -8.28 2.66
C THR A 41 21.46 -7.28 3.10
N THR A 42 20.24 -7.75 3.41
CA THR A 42 19.15 -6.90 3.89
C THR A 42 19.54 -6.12 5.16
N VAL A 43 20.29 -6.74 6.09
CA VAL A 43 20.73 -6.08 7.33
C VAL A 43 21.79 -5.02 7.03
N GLU A 44 22.78 -5.32 6.19
CA GLU A 44 23.80 -4.33 5.78
C GLU A 44 23.17 -3.16 5.03
N ALA A 45 22.18 -3.43 4.17
CA ALA A 45 21.43 -2.41 3.45
C ALA A 45 20.62 -1.52 4.41
N ALA A 46 19.92 -2.11 5.38
CA ALA A 46 19.17 -1.37 6.39
C ALA A 46 20.10 -0.44 7.20
N GLN A 47 21.28 -0.93 7.61
CA GLN A 47 22.28 -0.11 8.30
C GLN A 47 22.83 1.01 7.40
N ALA A 48 23.13 0.71 6.14
CA ALA A 48 23.70 1.68 5.21
C ALA A 48 22.70 2.78 4.85
N ILE A 49 21.44 2.43 4.58
CA ILE A 49 20.42 3.41 4.17
C ILE A 49 19.94 4.30 5.32
N THR A 50 20.00 3.82 6.57
CA THR A 50 19.64 4.62 7.75
C THR A 50 20.80 5.44 8.30
N ARG A 51 22.04 5.18 7.85
CA ARG A 51 23.24 5.83 8.39
C ARG A 51 23.22 7.36 8.30
N PRO A 52 22.83 7.99 7.18
CA PRO A 52 22.81 9.46 7.08
C PRO A 52 21.90 10.09 8.15
N LEU A 53 20.73 9.47 8.35
CA LEU A 53 19.75 9.85 9.36
C LEU A 53 20.30 9.71 10.80
N VAL A 54 20.99 8.62 11.11
CA VAL A 54 21.62 8.39 12.43
C VAL A 54 22.66 9.45 12.76
N THR A 55 23.38 9.93 11.75
CA THR A 55 24.43 10.95 11.93
C THR A 55 23.94 12.38 11.68
N SER A 56 22.65 12.57 11.45
CA SER A 56 22.09 13.88 11.08
C SER A 56 22.06 14.84 12.27
N SER A 57 22.23 16.13 11.97
CA SER A 57 21.98 17.22 12.92
C SER A 57 20.49 17.51 13.15
N ASP A 58 19.62 17.02 12.26
CA ASP A 58 18.17 17.11 12.38
C ASP A 58 17.49 15.80 11.92
N PRO A 59 17.53 14.73 12.75
CA PRO A 59 16.98 13.44 12.38
C PRO A 59 15.46 13.46 12.18
N ARG A 60 14.74 14.49 12.62
CA ARG A 60 13.29 14.54 12.44
C ARG A 60 12.91 14.88 11.00
N GLU A 61 13.55 15.91 10.44
CA GLU A 61 13.34 16.32 9.04
C GLU A 61 13.86 15.24 8.08
N ASP A 62 15.04 14.67 8.37
CA ASP A 62 15.63 13.63 7.52
C ASP A 62 14.87 12.30 7.53
N LEU A 63 14.05 12.03 8.55
CA LEU A 63 13.22 10.82 8.61
C LEU A 63 12.17 10.81 7.50
N VAL A 64 11.53 11.95 7.24
CA VAL A 64 10.54 12.11 6.17
C VAL A 64 11.19 11.76 4.83
N ARG A 65 12.41 12.24 4.62
CA ARG A 65 13.20 12.02 3.41
C ARG A 65 13.51 10.53 3.17
N LEU A 66 13.92 9.80 4.22
CA LEU A 66 14.16 8.36 4.15
C LEU A 66 12.87 7.57 3.86
N TRP A 67 11.74 7.98 4.45
CA TRP A 67 10.45 7.36 4.16
C TRP A 67 10.02 7.60 2.71
N SER A 68 10.15 8.82 2.19
CA SER A 68 9.81 9.13 0.80
C SER A 68 10.53 8.23 -0.20
N ILE A 69 11.86 8.07 -0.10
CA ILE A 69 12.60 7.22 -1.05
C ILE A 69 12.17 5.75 -0.98
N LEU A 70 11.90 5.21 0.21
CA LEU A 70 11.45 3.83 0.38
C LEU A 70 10.03 3.63 -0.17
N MET A 71 9.15 4.61 0.04
CA MET A 71 7.80 4.63 -0.49
C MET A 71 7.78 4.69 -2.01
N ASP A 72 8.54 5.62 -2.60
CA ASP A 72 8.67 5.75 -4.05
C ASP A 72 9.25 4.46 -4.65
N ALA A 73 10.29 3.89 -4.03
CA ALA A 73 10.86 2.61 -4.47
C ALA A 73 9.83 1.47 -4.41
N LEU A 74 8.99 1.41 -3.38
CA LEU A 74 7.94 0.40 -3.26
C LEU A 74 6.89 0.51 -4.36
N VAL A 75 6.49 1.72 -4.73
CA VAL A 75 5.42 1.98 -5.72
C VAL A 75 5.95 1.92 -7.15
N GLU A 76 7.10 2.52 -7.43
CA GLU A 76 7.56 2.74 -8.80
C GLU A 76 8.46 1.62 -9.34
N LEU A 77 9.07 0.81 -8.46
CA LEU A 77 9.89 -0.33 -8.91
C LEU A 77 9.03 -1.53 -9.29
N PRO A 78 9.47 -2.32 -10.29
CA PRO A 78 8.80 -3.56 -10.69
C PRO A 78 8.47 -4.51 -9.52
N SER A 79 7.36 -5.24 -9.59
CA SER A 79 6.88 -6.11 -8.50
C SER A 79 7.83 -7.24 -8.10
N GLU A 80 8.81 -7.59 -8.93
CA GLU A 80 9.90 -8.50 -8.55
C GLU A 80 10.77 -7.98 -7.39
N HIS A 81 10.80 -6.66 -7.17
CA HIS A 81 11.54 -6.04 -6.06
C HIS A 81 10.71 -5.86 -4.79
N THR A 82 9.38 -6.01 -4.84
CA THR A 82 8.51 -5.71 -3.69
C THR A 82 8.89 -6.51 -2.46
N ASP A 83 9.12 -7.82 -2.56
CA ASP A 83 9.49 -8.64 -1.40
C ASP A 83 10.84 -8.23 -0.80
N HIS A 84 11.81 -7.86 -1.63
CA HIS A 84 13.11 -7.37 -1.17
C HIS A 84 12.98 -6.05 -0.41
N LEU A 85 12.14 -5.14 -0.92
CA LEU A 85 11.89 -3.84 -0.30
C LEU A 85 11.11 -3.96 1.01
N ILE A 86 10.09 -4.83 1.06
CA ILE A 86 9.38 -5.14 2.32
C ILE A 86 10.34 -5.74 3.35
N ALA A 87 11.24 -6.64 2.94
CA ALA A 87 12.27 -7.18 3.82
C ALA A 87 13.24 -6.10 4.31
N LEU A 88 13.60 -5.13 3.47
CA LEU A 88 14.43 -3.99 3.87
C LEU A 88 13.72 -3.11 4.92
N VAL A 89 12.44 -2.78 4.69
CA VAL A 89 11.61 -2.02 5.64
C VAL A 89 11.51 -2.76 6.99
N SER A 90 11.28 -4.07 6.97
CA SER A 90 11.29 -4.90 8.18
C SER A 90 12.65 -4.87 8.88
N ALA A 91 13.75 -4.99 8.14
CA ALA A 91 15.09 -4.96 8.72
C ALA A 91 15.44 -3.60 9.32
N ILE A 92 14.92 -2.49 8.77
CA ILE A 92 15.02 -1.16 9.37
C ILE A 92 14.28 -1.11 10.69
N GLU A 93 13.05 -1.63 10.77
CA GLU A 93 12.27 -1.68 12.02
C GLU A 93 12.99 -2.46 13.13
N ASP A 94 13.72 -3.51 12.76
CA ASP A 94 14.49 -4.36 13.68
C ASP A 94 15.87 -3.79 14.09
N LEU A 95 16.27 -2.64 13.56
CA LEU A 95 17.54 -2.01 13.94
C LEU A 95 17.54 -1.57 15.41
N PRO A 96 18.72 -1.54 16.06
CA PRO A 96 18.85 -0.93 17.38
C PRO A 96 18.56 0.57 17.29
N GLU A 97 17.82 1.08 18.28
CA GLU A 97 17.50 2.52 18.37
C GLU A 97 18.80 3.35 18.48
N PRO A 98 18.94 4.44 17.70
CA PRO A 98 20.14 5.26 17.77
C PRO A 98 20.15 6.12 19.04
N ASP A 99 21.34 6.42 19.55
CA ASP A 99 21.52 7.34 20.67
C ASP A 99 21.63 8.78 20.18
N PHE A 100 20.61 9.59 20.48
CA PHE A 100 20.55 11.02 20.14
C PHE A 100 20.78 11.94 21.34
N SER A 101 21.33 11.42 22.45
CA SER A 101 21.55 12.19 23.69
C SER A 101 22.44 13.42 23.50
N THR A 102 23.22 13.48 22.42
CA THR A 102 24.10 14.61 22.08
C THR A 102 23.45 15.68 21.20
N ILE A 103 22.23 15.44 20.70
CA ILE A 103 21.50 16.39 19.83
C ILE A 103 20.70 17.39 20.68
N GLU A 104 20.55 18.61 20.17
CA GLU A 104 19.70 19.63 20.79
C GLU A 104 18.26 19.10 20.97
N GLY A 105 17.69 19.23 22.18
CA GLY A 105 16.41 18.60 22.53
C GLY A 105 15.21 19.01 21.66
N SER A 106 15.26 20.17 20.99
CA SER A 106 14.24 20.61 20.03
C SER A 106 14.21 19.73 18.76
N LYS A 107 15.38 19.25 18.33
CA LYS A 107 15.63 18.43 17.13
C LYS A 107 15.65 16.93 17.42
N GLN A 108 15.73 16.54 18.69
CA GLN A 108 15.68 15.14 19.08
C GLN A 108 14.34 14.51 18.65
N PRO A 109 14.34 13.29 18.10
CA PRO A 109 13.11 12.51 17.91
C PRO A 109 12.38 12.34 19.25
N ARG A 110 11.06 12.58 19.26
CA ARG A 110 10.22 12.40 20.46
C ARG A 110 9.89 10.94 20.72
N GLU A 111 10.00 10.13 19.68
CA GLU A 111 9.65 8.71 19.65
C GLU A 111 10.85 7.91 19.18
N LYS A 112 10.77 6.60 19.35
CA LYS A 112 11.70 5.64 18.76
C LYS A 112 11.67 5.76 17.24
N LEU A 113 12.83 5.74 16.58
CA LEU A 113 12.89 5.97 15.14
C LEU A 113 12.55 4.74 14.32
N TRP A 114 12.89 3.55 14.81
CA TRP A 114 12.80 2.33 14.01
C TRP A 114 11.55 1.54 14.35
N ARG A 115 11.37 1.23 15.64
CA ARG A 115 10.28 0.34 16.04
C ARG A 115 8.92 0.97 15.75
N GLY A 116 8.09 0.28 14.98
CA GLY A 116 6.78 0.76 14.54
C GLY A 116 6.82 1.75 13.37
N LEU A 117 8.01 2.12 12.88
CA LEU A 117 8.24 3.00 11.73
C LEU A 117 7.40 4.30 11.82
N PRO A 118 7.62 5.14 12.86
CA PRO A 118 6.79 6.31 13.13
C PRO A 118 6.71 7.24 11.92
N GLY A 119 5.50 7.72 11.66
CA GLY A 119 5.21 8.64 10.56
C GLY A 119 5.12 7.98 9.17
N PHE A 120 5.58 6.74 8.98
CA PHE A 120 5.53 6.08 7.67
C PHE A 120 4.09 5.98 7.15
N GLY A 121 3.18 5.38 7.93
CA GLY A 121 1.78 5.21 7.52
C GLY A 121 1.03 6.53 7.31
N HIS A 122 1.38 7.57 8.08
CA HIS A 122 0.83 8.92 7.90
C HIS A 122 1.32 9.55 6.60
N LEU A 123 2.62 9.48 6.33
CA LEU A 123 3.20 9.97 5.08
C LEU A 123 2.64 9.21 3.88
N TRP A 124 2.47 7.88 4.00
CA TRP A 124 1.81 7.06 2.99
C TRP A 124 0.39 7.52 2.70
N ALA A 125 -0.41 7.77 3.73
CA ALA A 125 -1.76 8.28 3.57
C ALA A 125 -1.77 9.66 2.87
N ASP A 126 -0.91 10.58 3.29
CA ASP A 126 -0.82 11.92 2.70
C ASP A 126 -0.39 11.88 1.22
N CYS A 127 0.53 10.99 0.85
CA CYS A 127 1.04 10.87 -0.51
C CYS A 127 0.12 10.08 -1.45
N TYR A 128 -0.54 9.03 -0.95
CA TYR A 128 -1.19 8.04 -1.82
C TYR A 128 -2.68 7.80 -1.56
N GLN A 129 -3.24 8.20 -0.40
CA GLN A 129 -4.68 8.06 -0.12
C GLN A 129 -5.54 9.25 -0.57
N SER A 130 -5.17 9.90 -1.69
CA SER A 130 -6.00 10.99 -2.22
C SER A 130 -7.36 10.48 -2.70
N SER A 131 -8.44 10.99 -2.10
CA SER A 131 -9.82 10.72 -2.49
C SER A 131 -10.19 11.23 -3.90
N SER A 132 -9.28 11.92 -4.60
CA SER A 132 -9.53 12.52 -5.92
C SER A 132 -9.16 11.62 -7.11
N TRP A 133 -8.57 10.43 -6.89
CA TRP A 133 -8.08 9.60 -8.00
C TRP A 133 -9.17 9.24 -9.02
N ARG A 134 -10.41 9.00 -8.56
CA ARG A 134 -11.55 8.73 -9.46
C ARG A 134 -11.81 9.90 -10.41
N ALA A 135 -11.66 11.14 -9.96
CA ALA A 135 -11.79 12.32 -10.81
C ALA A 135 -10.63 12.43 -11.80
N THR A 136 -9.41 12.04 -11.40
CA THR A 136 -8.24 12.01 -12.27
C THR A 136 -8.41 11.01 -13.42
N VAL A 137 -8.97 9.83 -13.16
CA VAL A 137 -9.11 8.77 -14.17
C VAL A 137 -10.06 9.14 -15.30
N VAL A 138 -11.07 9.98 -15.05
CA VAL A 138 -12.08 10.39 -16.06
C VAL A 138 -11.43 11.01 -17.30
N ASP A 139 -10.35 11.75 -17.12
CA ASP A 139 -9.66 12.47 -18.21
C ASP A 139 -8.48 11.68 -18.80
N LEU A 140 -8.21 10.45 -18.32
CA LEU A 140 -7.09 9.63 -18.78
C LEU A 140 -7.55 8.62 -19.84
N GLU A 141 -6.79 8.51 -20.92
CA GLU A 141 -7.01 7.54 -21.99
C GLU A 141 -5.71 6.81 -22.39
N GLY A 142 -5.87 5.65 -23.04
CA GLY A 142 -4.79 4.86 -23.61
C GLY A 142 -3.70 4.49 -22.59
N GLU A 143 -2.43 4.65 -22.99
CA GLU A 143 -1.25 4.29 -22.19
C GLU A 143 -1.19 5.02 -20.84
N LYS A 144 -1.70 6.27 -20.76
CA LYS A 144 -1.70 7.01 -19.49
C LYS A 144 -2.68 6.42 -18.49
N ARG A 145 -3.87 6.03 -18.95
CA ARG A 145 -4.86 5.34 -18.12
C ARG A 145 -4.34 3.99 -17.65
N LYS A 146 -3.70 3.24 -18.55
CA LYS A 146 -3.06 1.97 -18.22
C LYS A 146 -1.95 2.12 -17.17
N ALA A 147 -1.05 3.08 -17.35
CA ALA A 147 0.01 3.34 -16.37
C ALA A 147 -0.57 3.72 -14.99
N PHE A 148 -1.64 4.53 -14.98
CA PHE A 148 -2.32 4.90 -13.74
C PHE A 148 -3.02 3.70 -13.08
N LEU A 149 -3.60 2.78 -13.88
CA LEU A 149 -4.14 1.52 -13.40
C LEU A 149 -3.06 0.63 -12.78
N ASP A 150 -1.94 0.43 -13.49
CA ASP A 150 -0.82 -0.38 -13.02
C ASP A 150 -0.28 0.16 -11.69
N GLU A 151 -0.13 1.49 -11.57
CA GLU A 151 0.28 2.16 -10.33
C GLU A 151 -0.75 1.97 -9.20
N HIS A 152 -2.05 2.06 -9.51
CA HIS A 152 -3.13 1.87 -8.52
C HIS A 152 -3.14 0.45 -7.95
N ILE A 153 -3.02 -0.56 -8.82
CA ILE A 153 -2.93 -1.96 -8.42
C ILE A 153 -1.66 -2.20 -7.60
N LYS A 154 -0.54 -1.63 -8.05
CA LYS A 154 0.75 -1.75 -7.38
C LYS A 154 0.72 -1.18 -5.96
N LYS A 155 0.07 -0.02 -5.74
CA LYS A 155 -0.14 0.54 -4.40
C LYS A 155 -0.91 -0.42 -3.51
N ALA A 156 -2.05 -0.93 -3.98
CA ALA A 156 -2.85 -1.89 -3.21
C ALA A 156 -2.05 -3.16 -2.87
N GLN A 157 -1.25 -3.67 -3.79
CA GLN A 157 -0.34 -4.80 -3.54
C GLN A 157 0.68 -4.51 -2.44
N VAL A 158 1.33 -3.33 -2.46
CA VAL A 158 2.31 -2.93 -1.44
C VAL A 158 1.63 -2.79 -0.08
N GLU A 159 0.52 -2.06 -0.01
CA GLU A 159 -0.24 -1.86 1.23
C GLU A 159 -0.66 -3.21 1.83
N ALA A 160 -1.19 -4.11 1.01
CA ALA A 160 -1.62 -5.44 1.44
C ALA A 160 -0.47 -6.26 2.02
N ARG A 161 0.73 -6.19 1.42
CA ARG A 161 1.93 -6.89 1.93
C ARG A 161 2.51 -6.26 3.19
N LEU A 162 2.51 -4.93 3.30
CA LEU A 162 2.89 -4.22 4.53
C LEU A 162 1.97 -4.61 5.70
N VAL A 163 0.65 -4.62 5.47
CA VAL A 163 -0.35 -5.01 6.47
C VAL A 163 -0.23 -6.49 6.85
N ALA A 164 0.00 -7.38 5.87
CA ALA A 164 0.22 -8.80 6.12
C ALA A 164 1.49 -9.06 6.96
N SER A 165 2.51 -8.21 6.78
CA SER A 165 3.77 -8.26 7.53
C SER A 165 3.70 -7.53 8.88
N GLY A 166 2.61 -6.79 9.16
CA GLY A 166 2.46 -6.01 10.38
C GLY A 166 3.35 -4.77 10.46
N LEU A 167 3.78 -4.25 9.31
CA LEU A 167 4.75 -3.16 9.19
C LEU A 167 4.08 -1.80 8.96
N ALA A 168 4.89 -0.74 9.07
CA ALA A 168 4.64 0.59 8.51
C ALA A 168 3.44 1.36 9.09
N GLY A 169 2.84 0.87 10.19
CA GLY A 169 1.66 1.50 10.80
C GLY A 169 0.43 1.49 9.89
N ILE A 170 0.42 0.69 8.82
CA ILE A 170 -0.72 0.54 7.93
C ILE A 170 -1.71 -0.43 8.56
N GLU A 171 -2.98 -0.02 8.66
CA GLU A 171 -4.01 -0.79 9.34
C GLU A 171 -4.86 -1.64 8.39
N ILE A 172 -5.36 -2.77 8.88
CA ILE A 172 -6.29 -3.64 8.14
C ILE A 172 -7.60 -2.94 7.75
N ASP A 173 -7.91 -1.81 8.39
CA ASP A 173 -9.09 -1.01 8.06
C ASP A 173 -9.03 -0.48 6.62
N TRP A 174 -7.85 -0.26 6.06
CA TRP A 174 -7.69 0.17 4.67
C TRP A 174 -8.14 -0.91 3.69
N ALA A 175 -7.87 -2.19 4.00
CA ALA A 175 -8.38 -3.32 3.24
C ALA A 175 -9.91 -3.33 3.21
N TYR A 176 -10.55 -3.08 4.36
CA TYR A 176 -12.00 -2.99 4.42
C TYR A 176 -12.54 -1.84 3.57
N GLU A 177 -11.87 -0.70 3.55
CA GLU A 177 -12.25 0.43 2.71
C GLU A 177 -12.21 0.05 1.23
N VAL A 178 -11.07 -0.45 0.75
CA VAL A 178 -10.86 -0.79 -0.66
C VAL A 178 -11.86 -1.85 -1.12
N ILE A 179 -12.03 -2.93 -0.35
CA ILE A 179 -12.93 -4.02 -0.71
C ILE A 179 -14.40 -3.56 -0.66
N ALA A 180 -14.78 -2.78 0.36
CA ALA A 180 -16.15 -2.27 0.44
C ALA A 180 -16.46 -1.26 -0.66
N ASP A 181 -15.50 -0.40 -1.02
CA ASP A 181 -15.66 0.51 -2.15
C ASP A 181 -15.85 -0.26 -3.46
N ALA A 182 -15.05 -1.31 -3.70
CA ALA A 182 -15.14 -2.12 -4.92
C ALA A 182 -16.42 -2.99 -5.02
N LEU A 183 -16.91 -3.52 -3.89
CA LEU A 183 -17.97 -4.55 -3.88
C LEU A 183 -19.33 -4.07 -3.34
N GLU A 184 -19.38 -2.95 -2.61
CA GLU A 184 -20.61 -2.42 -2.01
C GLU A 184 -21.07 -1.10 -2.64
N SER A 185 -20.35 -0.58 -3.64
CA SER A 185 -20.68 0.68 -4.34
C SER A 185 -21.21 0.39 -5.76
N SER A 186 -22.36 0.98 -6.12
CA SER A 186 -22.91 0.86 -7.47
C SER A 186 -22.12 1.64 -8.52
N ASN A 187 -21.40 2.67 -8.10
CA ASN A 187 -20.54 3.52 -8.93
C ASN A 187 -19.06 3.09 -8.91
N ALA A 188 -18.79 1.85 -8.48
CA ALA A 188 -17.44 1.29 -8.47
C ALA A 188 -16.84 1.30 -9.89
N LEU A 189 -15.57 1.75 -9.99
CA LEU A 189 -14.82 1.68 -11.25
C LEU A 189 -14.14 0.31 -11.31
N LEU A 190 -14.88 -0.68 -11.81
CA LEU A 190 -14.56 -2.09 -11.63
C LEU A 190 -13.17 -2.49 -12.12
N ASP A 191 -12.71 -1.92 -13.24
CA ASP A 191 -11.41 -2.21 -13.83
C ASP A 191 -10.23 -1.68 -13.02
N PHE A 192 -10.47 -0.72 -12.10
CA PHE A 192 -9.48 -0.27 -11.10
C PHE A 192 -9.65 -0.98 -9.76
N GLU A 193 -10.87 -1.01 -9.26
CA GLU A 193 -11.14 -1.32 -7.86
C GLU A 193 -11.20 -2.82 -7.59
N ILE A 194 -11.63 -3.64 -8.56
CA ILE A 194 -11.65 -5.10 -8.41
C ILE A 194 -10.21 -5.66 -8.38
N PRO A 195 -9.30 -5.29 -9.30
CA PRO A 195 -7.90 -5.68 -9.20
C PRO A 195 -7.23 -5.24 -7.89
N ALA A 196 -7.45 -3.99 -7.44
CA ALA A 196 -6.91 -3.51 -6.17
C ALA A 196 -7.45 -4.31 -4.97
N ALA A 197 -8.77 -4.58 -4.92
CA ALA A 197 -9.38 -5.40 -3.89
C ALA A 197 -8.86 -6.85 -3.90
N ALA A 198 -8.54 -7.39 -5.08
CA ALA A 198 -7.96 -8.73 -5.21
C ALA A 198 -6.59 -8.83 -4.54
N GLU A 199 -5.71 -7.83 -4.69
CA GLU A 199 -4.39 -7.81 -4.02
C GLU A 199 -4.53 -7.84 -2.49
N TRP A 200 -5.49 -7.09 -1.94
CA TRP A 200 -5.82 -7.11 -0.52
C TRP A 200 -6.35 -8.48 -0.06
N LEU A 201 -7.25 -9.09 -0.82
CA LEU A 201 -7.82 -10.39 -0.47
C LEU A 201 -6.77 -11.50 -0.55
N GLU A 202 -5.88 -11.49 -1.53
CA GLU A 202 -4.80 -12.48 -1.63
C GLU A 202 -3.87 -12.47 -0.42
N CYS A 203 -3.50 -11.28 0.07
CA CYS A 203 -2.58 -11.16 1.21
C CYS A 203 -3.30 -11.29 2.56
N CYS A 204 -4.53 -10.77 2.68
CA CYS A 204 -5.19 -10.54 3.96
C CYS A 204 -6.48 -11.33 4.17
N ALA A 205 -6.94 -12.18 3.24
CA ALA A 205 -8.24 -12.87 3.35
C ALA A 205 -8.44 -13.60 4.69
N GLN A 206 -7.42 -14.30 5.20
CA GLN A 206 -7.54 -15.01 6.48
C GLN A 206 -7.83 -14.04 7.65
N ARG A 207 -7.09 -12.93 7.73
CA ARG A 207 -7.27 -11.91 8.77
C ARG A 207 -8.61 -11.19 8.65
N LEU A 208 -9.04 -10.88 7.42
CA LEU A 208 -10.36 -10.30 7.12
C LEU A 208 -11.49 -11.25 7.53
N ARG A 209 -11.34 -12.54 7.24
CA ARG A 209 -12.32 -13.57 7.59
C ARG A 209 -12.41 -13.84 9.09
N GLN A 210 -11.30 -13.77 9.80
CA GLN A 210 -11.28 -13.77 11.28
C GLN A 210 -11.99 -12.53 11.83
N GLY A 211 -11.71 -11.35 11.26
CA GLY A 211 -12.43 -10.11 11.61
C GLY A 211 -13.94 -10.23 11.42
N ALA A 212 -14.38 -10.89 10.35
CA ALA A 212 -15.79 -11.20 10.08
C ALA A 212 -16.42 -12.15 11.11
N ALA A 213 -15.67 -13.15 11.57
CA ALA A 213 -16.14 -14.08 12.61
C ALA A 213 -16.24 -13.41 13.99
N MET A 214 -15.35 -12.46 14.27
CA MET A 214 -15.31 -11.72 15.54
C MET A 214 -16.27 -10.52 15.58
N GLY A 215 -16.87 -10.13 14.46
CA GLY A 215 -17.64 -8.89 14.41
C GLY A 215 -16.76 -7.66 14.64
N LYS A 216 -15.56 -7.60 14.03
CA LYS A 216 -14.61 -6.51 14.28
C LYS A 216 -15.18 -5.17 13.78
N PRO A 217 -15.28 -4.14 14.64
CA PRO A 217 -15.64 -2.79 14.20
C PRO A 217 -14.51 -2.18 13.37
N SER A 218 -14.88 -1.38 12.38
CA SER A 218 -13.95 -0.65 11.53
C SER A 218 -14.55 0.70 11.13
N TRP A 219 -13.77 1.76 11.21
CA TRP A 219 -14.18 3.06 10.69
C TRP A 219 -14.43 2.99 9.19
N ALA A 220 -13.67 2.14 8.49
CA ALA A 220 -13.72 1.98 7.05
C ALA A 220 -14.99 1.31 6.56
N LEU A 221 -15.80 0.70 7.43
CA LEU A 221 -17.06 0.03 7.07
C LEU A 221 -18.31 0.86 7.38
N LYS A 222 -18.13 2.07 7.92
CA LYS A 222 -19.22 3.01 8.14
C LYS A 222 -19.66 3.63 6.81
N PRO A 223 -20.96 3.92 6.60
CA PRO A 223 -21.42 4.63 5.42
C PRO A 223 -20.71 5.99 5.30
N ARG A 224 -20.15 6.29 4.13
CA ARG A 224 -19.66 7.64 3.81
C ARG A 224 -20.83 8.47 3.31
N ILE A 225 -21.34 9.34 4.17
CA ILE A 225 -22.32 10.34 3.78
C ILE A 225 -21.53 11.51 3.18
N SER A 226 -21.61 11.68 1.87
CA SER A 226 -21.14 12.91 1.24
C SER A 226 -22.08 14.04 1.64
N GLU A 227 -21.55 15.07 2.32
CA GLU A 227 -22.31 16.28 2.68
C GLU A 227 -22.85 17.02 1.44
N ALA A 228 -22.22 16.84 0.27
CA ALA A 228 -22.60 17.51 -0.96
C ALA A 228 -23.76 16.85 -1.72
N THR A 229 -23.92 15.53 -1.61
CA THR A 229 -24.88 14.77 -2.44
C THR A 229 -25.96 14.04 -1.65
N CYS A 230 -25.85 13.95 -0.31
CA CYS A 230 -26.75 13.15 0.54
C CYS A 230 -26.90 11.68 0.07
N THR A 231 -25.99 11.18 -0.76
CA THR A 231 -25.94 9.80 -1.25
C THR A 231 -24.75 9.09 -0.63
N SER A 232 -25.00 7.88 -0.11
CA SER A 232 -23.93 6.99 0.36
C SER A 232 -23.12 6.52 -0.84
N SER A 233 -21.78 6.59 -0.77
CA SER A 233 -20.94 5.98 -1.81
C SER A 233 -21.12 4.47 -1.88
N ARG A 234 -21.56 3.84 -0.78
CA ARG A 234 -21.83 2.40 -0.68
C ARG A 234 -23.32 2.18 -0.53
N ASP A 235 -24.00 2.08 -1.64
CA ASP A 235 -25.46 2.00 -1.75
C ASP A 235 -25.97 0.56 -1.93
N LEU A 236 -25.09 -0.41 -2.20
CA LEU A 236 -25.41 -1.83 -2.29
C LEU A 236 -25.28 -2.59 -0.95
N LEU A 237 -25.29 -1.86 0.18
CA LEU A 237 -25.03 -2.38 1.52
C LEU A 237 -26.05 -3.43 2.01
N GLU A 238 -25.62 -4.70 2.07
CA GLU A 238 -26.33 -5.77 2.78
C GLU A 238 -26.22 -5.68 4.31
N ALA A 239 -25.21 -4.96 4.81
CA ALA A 239 -24.93 -4.75 6.22
C ALA A 239 -25.27 -3.31 6.62
N ARG A 240 -26.51 -3.10 7.05
CA ARG A 240 -26.99 -1.78 7.48
C ARG A 240 -26.21 -1.30 8.71
N SER A 241 -25.58 -0.13 8.59
CA SER A 241 -25.19 0.79 9.67
C SER A 241 -24.21 0.33 10.77
N GLU A 242 -23.87 -0.95 10.90
CA GLU A 242 -23.13 -1.41 12.10
C GLU A 242 -21.65 -0.98 12.11
N GLY A 243 -21.06 -0.62 10.97
CA GLY A 243 -19.63 -0.30 10.91
C GLY A 243 -18.76 -1.47 11.34
N VAL A 244 -19.27 -2.70 11.16
CA VAL A 244 -18.66 -3.96 11.61
C VAL A 244 -18.45 -4.89 10.41
N MET A 245 -17.33 -5.61 10.41
CA MET A 245 -17.11 -6.72 9.49
C MET A 245 -17.85 -7.96 10.02
N SER A 246 -18.71 -8.58 9.20
CA SER A 246 -19.52 -9.74 9.59
C SER A 246 -19.44 -10.86 8.56
N LEU A 247 -19.76 -12.09 9.00
CA LEU A 247 -19.88 -13.24 8.09
C LEU A 247 -20.92 -13.02 6.99
N LYS A 248 -21.98 -12.27 7.27
CA LYS A 248 -22.98 -11.92 6.25
C LYS A 248 -22.35 -11.06 5.16
N ARG A 249 -21.61 -10.02 5.55
CA ARG A 249 -20.90 -9.12 4.63
C ARG A 249 -19.82 -9.87 3.83
N TRP A 250 -19.07 -10.76 4.49
CA TRP A 250 -18.10 -11.64 3.82
C TRP A 250 -18.74 -12.47 2.69
N LYS A 251 -19.89 -13.10 2.98
CA LYS A 251 -20.64 -13.88 1.97
C LYS A 251 -21.16 -13.00 0.84
N ALA A 252 -21.68 -11.80 1.15
CA ALA A 252 -22.13 -10.85 0.13
C ALA A 252 -20.99 -10.45 -0.82
N TRP A 253 -19.78 -10.23 -0.29
CA TRP A 253 -18.58 -9.99 -1.11
C TRP A 253 -18.25 -11.18 -2.02
N GLN A 254 -18.30 -12.42 -1.49
CA GLN A 254 -18.11 -13.62 -2.31
C GLN A 254 -19.15 -13.71 -3.43
N GLU A 255 -20.43 -13.49 -3.12
CA GLU A 255 -21.51 -13.52 -4.12
C GLU A 255 -21.34 -12.45 -5.18
N ARG A 256 -20.86 -11.25 -4.81
CA ARG A 256 -20.58 -10.18 -5.75
C ARG A 256 -19.44 -10.55 -6.70
N LEU A 257 -18.34 -11.08 -6.16
CA LEU A 257 -17.21 -11.53 -6.98
C LEU A 257 -17.59 -12.72 -7.88
N MET A 258 -18.44 -13.65 -7.43
CA MET A 258 -18.92 -14.76 -8.26
C MET A 258 -19.68 -14.25 -9.49
N LYS A 259 -20.56 -13.26 -9.30
CA LYS A 259 -21.26 -12.62 -10.41
C LYS A 259 -20.31 -11.93 -11.39
N LEU A 260 -19.29 -11.23 -10.88
CA LEU A 260 -18.28 -10.58 -11.72
C LEU A 260 -17.41 -11.59 -12.48
N GLN A 261 -17.17 -12.77 -11.92
CA GLN A 261 -16.46 -13.85 -12.59
C GLN A 261 -17.28 -14.48 -13.74
N GLU A 262 -18.61 -14.48 -13.61
CA GLU A 262 -19.53 -15.08 -14.60
C GLU A 262 -19.97 -14.09 -15.69
N ASP A 263 -19.71 -12.80 -15.51
CA ASP A 263 -20.08 -11.74 -16.45
C ASP A 263 -19.19 -11.79 -17.71
N GLU A 264 -19.72 -11.43 -18.87
CA GLU A 264 -18.95 -11.29 -20.13
C GLU A 264 -18.19 -9.94 -20.18
N GLY A 265 -17.67 -9.52 -19.03
CA GLY A 265 -16.98 -8.25 -18.83
C GLY A 265 -15.53 -8.26 -19.31
N GLU A 266 -14.76 -7.25 -18.88
CA GLU A 266 -13.33 -7.16 -19.15
C GLU A 266 -12.59 -8.36 -18.52
N GLU A 267 -11.64 -8.93 -19.27
CA GLU A 267 -10.91 -10.14 -18.87
C GLU A 267 -10.13 -9.92 -17.57
N GLU A 268 -9.54 -8.73 -17.42
CA GLU A 268 -8.79 -8.31 -16.24
C GLU A 268 -9.65 -8.28 -14.97
N VAL A 269 -10.89 -7.77 -15.07
CA VAL A 269 -11.86 -7.75 -13.96
C VAL A 269 -12.26 -9.17 -13.57
N THR A 270 -12.54 -9.99 -14.58
CA THR A 270 -12.95 -11.39 -14.40
C THR A 270 -11.86 -12.21 -13.71
N GLU A 271 -10.62 -12.04 -14.15
CA GLU A 271 -9.45 -12.71 -13.58
C GLU A 271 -9.16 -12.23 -12.15
N ALA A 272 -9.22 -10.92 -11.89
CA ALA A 272 -9.08 -10.37 -10.55
C ALA A 272 -10.18 -10.90 -9.60
N ALA A 273 -11.42 -10.96 -10.05
CA ALA A 273 -12.53 -11.50 -9.28
C ALA A 273 -12.32 -12.99 -8.95
N ARG A 274 -11.82 -13.78 -9.90
CA ARG A 274 -11.47 -15.19 -9.71
C ARG A 274 -10.36 -15.37 -8.67
N ARG A 275 -9.29 -14.58 -8.75
CA ARG A 275 -8.18 -14.60 -7.78
C ARG A 275 -8.67 -14.26 -6.37
N ALA A 276 -9.43 -13.18 -6.24
CA ALA A 276 -10.05 -12.75 -4.99
C ALA A 276 -10.92 -13.87 -4.36
N LEU A 277 -11.79 -14.49 -5.16
CA LEU A 277 -12.64 -15.61 -4.70
C LEU A 277 -11.83 -16.80 -4.21
N GLU A 278 -10.78 -17.17 -4.93
CA GLU A 278 -9.93 -18.28 -4.53
C GLU A 278 -9.25 -18.01 -3.18
N ALA A 279 -8.76 -16.79 -2.96
CA ALA A 279 -8.21 -16.37 -1.67
C ALA A 279 -9.26 -16.44 -0.56
N MET A 280 -10.48 -15.99 -0.81
CA MET A 280 -11.59 -16.06 0.15
C MET A 280 -11.96 -17.50 0.48
N ARG A 281 -12.03 -18.39 -0.51
CA ARG A 281 -12.33 -19.83 -0.32
C ARG A 281 -11.27 -20.53 0.52
N LYS A 282 -9.99 -20.24 0.28
CA LYS A 282 -8.87 -20.74 1.10
C LYS A 282 -9.01 -20.26 2.55
N ALA A 283 -9.35 -19.00 2.76
CA ALA A 283 -9.56 -18.44 4.10
C ALA A 283 -10.74 -19.09 4.85
N ASP A 284 -11.81 -19.46 4.14
CA ASP A 284 -12.95 -20.19 4.73
C ASP A 284 -12.57 -21.63 5.13
N GLN A 285 -11.62 -22.26 4.46
CA GLN A 285 -11.15 -23.62 4.78
C GLN A 285 -10.11 -23.67 5.90
N ALA A 286 -9.46 -22.55 6.21
CA ALA A 286 -8.37 -22.45 7.18
C ALA A 286 -8.85 -22.20 8.63
N LEU A 287 -10.15 -22.16 8.88
CA LEU A 287 -10.80 -21.93 10.18
C LEU A 287 -11.66 -23.12 10.59
#